data_AF-A0A5C6E187-F1
#
_entry.id   AF-A0A5C6E187-F1
#
_cell.length_a   1.000
_cell.length_b   1.000
_cell.length_c   1.000
_cell.angle_alpha   90.00
_cell.angle_beta   90.00
_cell.angle_gamma   90.00
#
_symmetry.space_group_name_H-M   'P 1'
#
loop_
_entity.id
_entity.type
_entity.pdbx_description
1 polymer ?
#
loop_
_entity_poly.entity_id
_entity_poly.type
_entity_poly.pdbx_seq_one_letter_code
_entity_poly.pdbx_strand_id
1 'polypeptide(L)'
;MLVSVPTLGFGDEPAFDQYGGIRTIKAEATGFFRLEHLDGRHFLVTPEGHGYRALGINHFHNMSSKDYDAVVKQIRSWGFNAGCYQGPRWIWKRYPYTKGINLVPVCVWKPDSQFAYKDVFDPRFLAELDSAIQSIVEPQSDNEMLIGYFWTDIPIWSRTRNGGWISFYKSLREDSSGGTKWREWKGTVVPTIDESSTDGN
;
A
#
# COMPACT_ATOMS: atom_id res chain seq x y z
N MET A 1 -22.06 35.94 13.62
CA MET A 1 -21.19 35.89 12.44
C MET A 1 -21.18 34.45 11.96
N LEU A 2 -21.95 34.14 10.92
CA LEU A 2 -22.00 32.79 10.34
C LEU A 2 -20.70 32.58 9.56
N VAL A 3 -19.88 31.61 9.99
CA VAL A 3 -18.74 31.15 9.20
C VAL A 3 -19.32 30.30 8.07
N SER A 4 -19.40 30.88 6.88
CA SER A 4 -19.64 30.13 5.64
C SER A 4 -18.43 29.23 5.45
N VAL A 5 -18.59 27.94 5.71
CA VAL A 5 -17.66 26.93 5.23
C VAL A 5 -17.90 26.85 3.73
N PRO A 6 -16.91 27.17 2.87
CA PRO A 6 -17.12 27.04 1.44
C PRO A 6 -17.35 25.55 1.14
N THR A 7 -18.43 25.29 0.42
CA THR A 7 -18.81 23.97 -0.11
C THR A 7 -17.81 23.59 -1.21
N LEU A 8 -16.56 23.31 -0.84
CA LEU A 8 -15.50 22.94 -1.78
C LEU A 8 -15.66 21.46 -2.15
N GLY A 9 -16.65 21.18 -2.99
CA GLY A 9 -16.80 19.90 -3.66
C GLY A 9 -15.87 19.83 -4.87
N PHE A 10 -14.96 18.86 -4.89
CA PHE A 10 -14.08 18.57 -6.01
C PHE A 10 -14.86 17.84 -7.10
N GLY A 11 -15.19 18.46 -8.23
CA GLY A 11 -15.89 17.72 -9.29
C GLY A 11 -15.96 18.35 -10.67
N ASP A 12 -16.17 19.67 -10.75
CA ASP A 12 -16.39 20.36 -12.03
C ASP A 12 -15.70 21.73 -12.11
N GLU A 13 -14.79 22.04 -11.18
CA GLU A 13 -14.11 23.34 -11.17
C GLU A 13 -12.95 23.39 -12.18
N PRO A 14 -12.78 24.50 -12.93
CA PRO A 14 -11.69 24.67 -13.90
C PRO A 14 -10.29 24.59 -13.26
N ALA A 15 -10.20 24.55 -11.94
CA ALA A 15 -8.96 24.38 -11.18
C ALA A 15 -8.39 22.96 -11.18
N PHE A 16 -9.21 21.94 -11.48
CA PHE A 16 -8.79 20.53 -11.40
C PHE A 16 -8.87 19.78 -12.73
N ASP A 17 -8.04 18.75 -12.89
CA ASP A 17 -8.18 17.77 -13.97
C ASP A 17 -9.17 16.64 -13.65
N GLN A 18 -9.39 15.73 -14.60
CA GLN A 18 -10.35 14.64 -14.45
C GLN A 18 -10.04 13.70 -13.27
N TYR A 19 -8.76 13.63 -12.88
CA TYR A 19 -8.26 12.83 -11.75
C TYR A 19 -8.27 13.64 -10.44
N GLY A 20 -8.64 14.91 -10.45
CA GLY A 20 -8.62 15.79 -9.28
C GLY A 20 -7.24 16.41 -8.97
N GLY A 21 -6.34 16.44 -9.95
CA GLY A 21 -5.06 17.14 -9.89
C GLY A 21 -5.20 18.64 -10.07
N ILE A 22 -4.38 19.44 -9.38
CA ILE A 22 -4.39 20.90 -9.35
C ILE A 22 -3.71 21.44 -10.61
N ARG A 23 -4.48 22.03 -11.54
CA ARG A 23 -3.97 22.46 -12.87
C ARG A 23 -2.88 23.54 -12.84
N THR A 24 -2.79 24.30 -11.75
CA THR A 24 -1.74 25.31 -11.58
C THR A 24 -0.37 24.72 -11.21
N ILE A 25 -0.34 23.48 -10.72
CA ILE A 25 0.90 22.75 -10.40
C ILE A 25 1.15 21.79 -11.55
N LYS A 26 2.13 22.08 -12.39
CA LYS A 26 2.37 21.37 -13.66
C LYS A 26 3.60 20.48 -13.61
N ALA A 27 3.53 19.38 -14.34
CA ALA A 27 4.58 18.41 -14.55
C ALA A 27 4.36 17.71 -15.91
N GLU A 28 5.26 16.78 -16.28
CA GLU A 28 5.09 15.98 -17.50
C GLU A 28 3.90 15.02 -17.38
N ALA A 29 3.03 15.01 -18.39
CA ALA A 29 1.92 14.07 -18.52
C ALA A 29 2.42 12.72 -19.05
N THR A 30 2.47 11.71 -18.18
CA THR A 30 3.00 10.38 -18.53
C THR A 30 1.92 9.31 -18.74
N GLY A 31 0.63 9.66 -18.58
CA GLY A 31 -0.47 8.71 -18.64
C GLY A 31 -0.67 7.88 -17.35
N PHE A 32 0.17 8.06 -16.33
CA PHE A 32 0.09 7.31 -15.07
C PHE A 32 0.35 8.19 -13.86
N PHE A 33 -0.22 7.82 -12.73
CA PHE A 33 0.15 8.43 -11.45
C PHE A 33 1.61 8.14 -11.12
N ARG A 34 2.30 9.12 -10.57
CA ARG A 34 3.71 9.00 -10.14
C ARG A 34 4.04 9.98 -9.02
N LEU A 35 5.17 9.81 -8.37
CA LEU A 35 5.67 10.72 -7.34
C LEU A 35 6.68 11.69 -7.96
N GLU A 36 6.56 12.98 -7.65
CA GLU A 36 7.55 13.99 -8.03
C GLU A 36 7.77 15.04 -6.94
N HIS A 37 8.89 15.75 -7.03
CA HIS A 37 9.21 16.89 -6.17
C HIS A 37 9.00 18.18 -6.97
N LEU A 38 7.93 18.92 -6.67
CA LEU A 38 7.54 20.16 -7.35
C LEU A 38 7.49 21.30 -6.34
N ASP A 39 8.10 22.44 -6.67
CA ASP A 39 8.09 23.66 -5.84
C ASP A 39 8.43 23.41 -4.36
N GLY A 40 9.46 22.59 -4.12
CA GLY A 40 9.93 22.28 -2.78
C GLY A 40 9.07 21.30 -1.99
N ARG A 41 8.05 20.66 -2.58
CA ARG A 41 7.20 19.66 -1.92
C ARG A 41 7.04 18.38 -2.75
N HIS A 42 6.82 17.25 -2.09
CA HIS A 42 6.41 16.03 -2.77
C HIS A 42 4.92 16.07 -3.14
N PHE A 43 4.63 15.75 -4.39
CA PHE A 43 3.29 15.58 -4.92
C PHE A 43 3.20 14.22 -5.60
N LEU A 44 2.02 13.59 -5.52
CA LEU A 44 1.64 12.69 -6.61
C LEU A 44 1.39 13.56 -7.84
N VAL A 45 1.60 13.05 -9.04
CA VAL A 45 1.27 13.72 -10.30
C VAL A 45 0.25 12.85 -11.02
N THR A 46 -0.80 13.47 -11.55
CA THR A 46 -1.84 12.78 -12.32
C THR A 46 -1.33 12.34 -13.69
N PRO A 47 -2.04 11.42 -14.37
CA PRO A 47 -1.77 11.09 -15.78
C PRO A 47 -1.69 12.29 -16.72
N GLU A 48 -2.46 13.36 -16.44
CA GLU A 48 -2.48 14.62 -17.19
C GLU A 48 -1.32 15.58 -16.82
N GLY A 49 -0.45 15.22 -15.88
CA GLY A 49 0.71 16.04 -15.52
C GLY A 49 0.40 17.15 -14.52
N HIS A 50 -0.56 16.96 -13.62
CA HIS A 50 -0.90 17.95 -12.60
C HIS A 50 -0.62 17.46 -11.18
N GLY A 51 -0.22 18.38 -10.29
CA GLY A 51 0.05 18.05 -8.88
C GLY A 51 -1.20 17.55 -8.16
N TYR A 52 -1.09 16.42 -7.47
CA TYR A 52 -2.19 15.69 -6.86
C TYR A 52 -1.90 15.37 -5.38
N ARG A 53 -2.95 15.44 -4.57
CA ARG A 53 -2.97 14.99 -3.19
C ARG A 53 -4.17 14.11 -2.99
N ALA A 54 -3.95 12.84 -2.64
CA ALA A 54 -5.03 11.91 -2.38
C ALA A 54 -5.74 12.27 -1.07
N LEU A 55 -7.00 12.63 -1.16
CA LEU A 55 -7.95 12.73 -0.05
C LEU A 55 -9.03 11.70 -0.29
N GLY A 56 -9.00 10.60 0.47
CA GLY A 56 -9.80 9.42 0.17
C GLY A 56 -10.74 8.94 1.28
N ILE A 57 -11.70 8.10 0.86
CA ILE A 57 -12.67 7.40 1.73
C ILE A 57 -12.41 5.89 1.63
N ASN A 58 -12.43 5.20 2.77
CA ASN A 58 -12.22 3.76 2.89
C ASN A 58 -13.50 2.90 2.85
N HIS A 59 -13.33 1.62 2.52
CA HIS A 59 -14.35 0.57 2.54
C HIS A 59 -15.47 0.65 1.50
N PHE A 60 -15.18 1.14 0.29
CA PHE A 60 -16.13 1.15 -0.84
C PHE A 60 -16.71 -0.22 -1.23
N HIS A 61 -16.04 -1.32 -0.88
CA HIS A 61 -16.53 -2.69 -1.08
C HIS A 61 -17.71 -3.05 -0.16
N ASN A 62 -17.88 -2.34 0.97
CA ASN A 62 -18.97 -2.56 1.93
C ASN A 62 -20.19 -1.67 1.67
N MET A 63 -20.17 -0.85 0.62
CA MET A 63 -21.27 0.02 0.27
C MET A 63 -22.47 -0.78 -0.24
N SER A 64 -23.67 -0.38 0.18
CA SER A 64 -24.94 -0.98 -0.25
C SER A 64 -25.39 -0.49 -1.63
N SER A 65 -25.13 0.78 -1.97
CA SER A 65 -25.49 1.38 -3.26
C SER A 65 -24.85 0.63 -4.44
N LYS A 66 -25.61 0.52 -5.53
CA LYS A 66 -25.13 0.04 -6.85
C LYS A 66 -25.17 1.14 -7.91
N ASP A 67 -25.62 2.34 -7.57
CA ASP A 67 -25.53 3.52 -8.42
C ASP A 67 -24.14 4.14 -8.24
N TYR A 68 -23.16 3.58 -8.97
CA TYR A 68 -21.76 3.94 -8.84
C TYR A 68 -21.47 5.37 -9.30
N ASP A 69 -22.20 5.87 -10.28
CA ASP A 69 -21.98 7.20 -10.82
C ASP A 69 -22.53 8.26 -9.87
N ALA A 70 -23.70 8.01 -9.25
CA ALA A 70 -24.21 8.86 -8.17
C ALA A 70 -23.26 8.87 -6.96
N VAL A 71 -22.67 7.73 -6.62
CA VAL A 71 -21.67 7.62 -5.54
C VAL A 71 -20.43 8.46 -5.86
N VAL A 72 -19.88 8.34 -7.07
CA VAL A 72 -18.73 9.17 -7.49
C VAL A 72 -19.05 10.65 -7.41
N LYS A 73 -20.23 11.06 -7.91
CA LYS A 73 -20.69 12.45 -7.81
C LYS A 73 -20.80 12.92 -6.37
N GLN A 74 -21.33 12.10 -5.47
CA GLN A 74 -21.47 12.42 -4.06
C GLN A 74 -20.11 12.59 -3.35
N ILE A 75 -19.19 11.64 -3.55
CA ILE A 75 -17.84 11.69 -2.97
C ILE A 75 -17.09 12.94 -3.43
N ARG A 76 -17.19 13.23 -4.73
CA ARG A 76 -16.68 14.46 -5.36
C ARG A 76 -17.29 15.71 -4.70
N SER A 77 -18.61 15.75 -4.51
CA SER A 77 -19.28 16.88 -3.85
C SER A 77 -18.85 17.10 -2.39
N TRP A 78 -18.36 16.07 -1.70
CA TRP A 78 -17.79 16.16 -0.35
C TRP A 78 -16.32 16.57 -0.35
N GLY A 79 -15.71 16.67 -1.53
CA GLY A 79 -14.35 17.14 -1.72
C GLY A 79 -13.28 16.06 -1.66
N PHE A 80 -13.66 14.79 -1.68
CA PHE A 80 -12.70 13.70 -1.82
C PHE A 80 -12.34 13.54 -3.31
N ASN A 81 -11.13 13.03 -3.57
CA ASN A 81 -10.61 12.78 -4.92
C ASN A 81 -9.95 11.39 -5.08
N ALA A 82 -10.02 10.53 -4.06
CA ALA A 82 -9.38 9.21 -4.07
C ALA A 82 -10.24 8.09 -3.47
N GLY A 83 -10.23 6.95 -4.14
CA GLY A 83 -10.76 5.68 -3.68
C GLY A 83 -9.75 4.91 -2.82
N CYS A 84 -10.27 4.03 -1.98
CA CYS A 84 -9.48 3.27 -1.03
C CYS A 84 -8.78 2.04 -1.57
N TYR A 85 -7.92 1.49 -0.69
CA TYR A 85 -7.03 0.38 -0.96
C TYR A 85 -7.72 -0.91 -1.42
N GLN A 86 -9.04 -1.11 -1.30
CA GLN A 86 -9.63 -2.35 -1.85
C GLN A 86 -9.79 -2.32 -3.37
N GLY A 87 -9.86 -1.12 -3.97
CA GLY A 87 -9.99 -0.93 -5.42
C GLY A 87 -11.03 -1.86 -6.09
N PRO A 88 -12.31 -1.85 -5.66
CA PRO A 88 -13.33 -2.73 -6.22
C PRO A 88 -13.51 -2.46 -7.72
N ARG A 89 -13.77 -3.50 -8.53
CA ARG A 89 -13.79 -3.41 -10.01
C ARG A 89 -14.61 -2.26 -10.58
N TRP A 90 -15.70 -1.87 -9.92
CA TRP A 90 -16.54 -0.77 -10.40
C TRP A 90 -15.80 0.57 -10.47
N ILE A 91 -14.77 0.79 -9.66
CA ILE A 91 -14.05 2.06 -9.58
C ILE A 91 -12.98 2.22 -10.65
N TRP A 92 -12.51 1.11 -11.25
CA TRP A 92 -11.30 1.05 -12.07
C TRP A 92 -11.24 2.05 -13.23
N LYS A 93 -12.37 2.52 -13.76
CA LYS A 93 -12.43 3.52 -14.85
C LYS A 93 -13.26 4.75 -14.49
N ARG A 94 -13.60 4.92 -13.22
CA ARG A 94 -14.54 5.96 -12.75
C ARG A 94 -13.88 6.99 -11.86
N TYR A 95 -12.89 6.58 -11.08
CA TYR A 95 -12.37 7.42 -10.01
C TYR A 95 -10.97 6.97 -9.61
N PRO A 96 -10.03 7.89 -9.33
CA PRO A 96 -8.69 7.54 -8.86
C PRO A 96 -8.76 6.65 -7.62
N TYR A 97 -7.92 5.62 -7.52
CA TYR A 97 -7.98 4.68 -6.41
C TYR A 97 -6.65 3.98 -6.17
N THR A 98 -6.54 3.32 -5.02
CA THR A 98 -5.40 2.47 -4.67
C THR A 98 -5.83 1.01 -4.55
N LYS A 99 -4.90 0.07 -4.68
CA LYS A 99 -5.22 -1.37 -4.68
C LYS A 99 -4.30 -2.19 -3.78
N GLY A 100 -4.88 -2.88 -2.82
CA GLY A 100 -4.21 -3.76 -1.88
C GLY A 100 -3.95 -5.10 -2.53
N ILE A 101 -2.74 -5.62 -2.30
CA ILE A 101 -2.29 -6.86 -2.95
C ILE A 101 -2.01 -8.03 -1.99
N ASN A 102 -2.23 -7.86 -0.67
CA ASN A 102 -2.27 -8.93 0.36
C ASN A 102 -1.42 -10.18 0.06
N LEU A 103 -0.11 -9.98 -0.05
CA LEU A 103 0.83 -10.98 -0.56
C LEU A 103 1.34 -11.93 0.52
N VAL A 104 1.38 -11.49 1.78
CA VAL A 104 1.94 -12.27 2.89
C VAL A 104 0.92 -12.46 4.00
N PRO A 105 0.80 -13.67 4.59
CA PRO A 105 -0.23 -13.98 5.58
C PRO A 105 0.16 -13.52 7.00
N VAL A 106 0.57 -12.26 7.15
CA VAL A 106 1.03 -11.69 8.42
C VAL A 106 0.20 -10.49 8.89
N CYS A 107 -1.02 -10.32 8.37
CA CYS A 107 -1.91 -9.25 8.80
C CYS A 107 -2.41 -9.48 10.24
N VAL A 108 -2.53 -8.42 11.05
CA VAL A 108 -3.05 -8.55 12.43
C VAL A 108 -4.50 -9.02 12.51
N TRP A 109 -5.32 -8.74 11.48
CA TRP A 109 -6.72 -9.17 11.44
C TRP A 109 -6.91 -10.64 11.05
N LYS A 110 -5.87 -11.33 10.58
CA LYS A 110 -5.98 -12.75 10.21
C LYS A 110 -6.10 -13.62 11.45
N PRO A 111 -6.99 -14.64 11.44
CA PRO A 111 -7.04 -15.61 12.53
C PRO A 111 -5.74 -16.41 12.60
N ASP A 112 -5.42 -16.94 13.78
CA ASP A 112 -4.17 -17.69 14.02
C ASP A 112 -4.00 -18.86 13.05
N SER A 113 -5.09 -19.50 12.62
CA SER A 113 -5.09 -20.59 11.63
C SER A 113 -4.65 -20.18 10.21
N GLN A 114 -4.70 -18.88 9.90
CA GLN A 114 -4.30 -18.31 8.61
C GLN A 114 -3.07 -17.42 8.72
N PHE A 115 -2.57 -17.17 9.93
CA PHE A 115 -1.38 -16.37 10.17
C PHE A 115 -0.13 -17.23 10.03
N ALA A 116 0.82 -16.81 9.20
CA ALA A 116 2.11 -17.49 9.10
C ALA A 116 3.21 -16.54 8.65
N TYR A 117 4.38 -16.66 9.29
CA TYR A 117 5.61 -16.18 8.70
C TYR A 117 6.01 -17.11 7.54
N LYS A 118 6.59 -16.54 6.48
CA LYS A 118 7.02 -17.25 5.28
C LYS A 118 8.49 -17.02 5.04
N ASP A 119 9.25 -18.04 4.68
CA ASP A 119 10.66 -17.87 4.37
C ASP A 119 10.80 -17.03 3.09
N VAL A 120 11.13 -15.74 3.22
CA VAL A 120 11.20 -14.81 2.08
C VAL A 120 12.43 -15.05 1.21
N PHE A 121 13.28 -16.00 1.58
CA PHE A 121 14.42 -16.45 0.79
C PHE A 121 14.16 -17.80 0.10
N ASP A 122 13.04 -18.48 0.38
CA ASP A 122 12.68 -19.71 -0.33
C ASP A 122 12.30 -19.37 -1.79
N PRO A 123 13.03 -19.88 -2.79
CA PRO A 123 12.75 -19.58 -4.20
C PRO A 123 11.36 -20.03 -4.65
N ARG A 124 10.77 -21.06 -4.02
CA ARG A 124 9.40 -21.49 -4.33
C ARG A 124 8.39 -20.45 -3.88
N PHE A 125 8.58 -19.90 -2.68
CA PHE A 125 7.72 -18.85 -2.15
C PHE A 125 7.85 -17.56 -2.98
N LEU A 126 9.05 -17.19 -3.40
CA LEU A 126 9.26 -16.05 -4.30
C LEU A 126 8.56 -16.25 -5.66
N ALA A 127 8.63 -17.45 -6.25
CA ALA A 127 7.93 -17.75 -7.49
C ALA A 127 6.39 -17.72 -7.35
N GLU A 128 5.86 -18.17 -6.21
CA GLU A 128 4.44 -18.04 -5.86
C GLU A 128 4.04 -16.55 -5.73
N LEU A 129 4.87 -15.74 -5.08
CA LEU A 129 4.66 -14.30 -4.96
C LEU A 129 4.66 -13.59 -6.31
N ASP A 130 5.63 -13.89 -7.18
CA ASP A 130 5.71 -13.30 -8.53
C ASP A 130 4.46 -13.62 -9.34
N SER A 131 4.02 -14.88 -9.31
CA SER A 131 2.79 -15.32 -9.99
C SER A 131 1.55 -14.59 -9.45
N ALA A 132 1.45 -14.44 -8.13
CA ALA A 132 0.36 -13.73 -7.48
C ALA A 132 0.36 -12.25 -7.86
N ILE A 133 1.52 -11.58 -7.81
CA ILE A 133 1.69 -10.18 -8.21
C ILE A 133 1.27 -10.02 -9.67
N GLN A 134 1.83 -10.81 -10.58
CA GLN A 134 1.51 -10.75 -12.01
C GLN A 134 0.00 -10.81 -12.27
N SER A 135 -0.68 -11.80 -11.67
CA SER A 135 -2.13 -11.96 -11.84
C SER A 135 -2.96 -10.76 -11.38
N ILE A 136 -2.44 -9.97 -10.45
CA ILE A 136 -3.11 -8.79 -9.89
C ILE A 136 -2.77 -7.53 -10.68
N VAL A 137 -1.50 -7.38 -11.09
CA VAL A 137 -1.00 -6.16 -11.73
C VAL A 137 -1.23 -6.12 -13.23
N GLU A 138 -1.12 -7.26 -13.92
CA GLU A 138 -1.25 -7.34 -15.38
C GLU A 138 -2.60 -6.81 -15.90
N PRO A 139 -3.76 -7.13 -15.28
CA PRO A 139 -5.06 -6.58 -15.68
C PRO A 139 -5.23 -5.07 -15.43
N GLN A 140 -4.25 -4.41 -14.82
CA GLN A 140 -4.27 -3.00 -14.42
C GLN A 140 -3.13 -2.19 -15.05
N SER A 141 -2.31 -2.81 -15.90
CA SER A 141 -1.10 -2.24 -16.49
C SER A 141 -1.34 -0.90 -17.18
N ASP A 142 -2.46 -0.77 -17.90
CA ASP A 142 -2.85 0.46 -18.60
C ASP A 142 -3.91 1.28 -17.85
N ASN A 143 -4.09 1.06 -16.54
CA ASN A 143 -5.12 1.74 -15.78
C ASN A 143 -4.67 3.10 -15.23
N GLU A 144 -5.03 4.16 -15.95
CA GLU A 144 -4.73 5.55 -15.58
C GLU A 144 -5.38 6.00 -14.26
N MET A 145 -6.44 5.33 -13.80
CA MET A 145 -7.09 5.66 -12.51
C MET A 145 -6.39 5.01 -11.31
N LEU A 146 -5.45 4.09 -11.54
CA LEU A 146 -4.74 3.43 -10.46
C LEU A 146 -3.59 4.32 -9.96
N ILE A 147 -3.73 4.82 -8.74
CA ILE A 147 -2.71 5.63 -8.05
C ILE A 147 -1.51 4.77 -7.65
N GLY A 148 -1.76 3.54 -7.21
CA GLY A 148 -0.72 2.63 -6.77
C GLY A 148 -1.24 1.46 -5.95
N TYR A 149 -0.29 0.59 -5.57
CA TYR A 149 -0.59 -0.61 -4.80
C TYR A 149 -0.17 -0.48 -3.33
N PHE A 150 -1.05 -0.93 -2.44
CA PHE A 150 -0.70 -1.13 -1.03
C PHE A 150 -0.23 -2.57 -0.84
N TRP A 151 1.01 -2.71 -0.40
CA TRP A 151 1.50 -3.97 0.12
C TRP A 151 0.66 -4.41 1.33
N THR A 152 0.65 -5.72 1.60
CA THR A 152 -0.15 -6.42 2.63
C THR A 152 -0.70 -5.53 3.74
N ASP A 153 -2.01 -5.58 3.93
CA ASP A 153 -2.71 -4.75 4.91
C ASP A 153 -2.27 -5.06 6.35
N ILE A 154 -1.80 -4.04 7.07
CA ILE A 154 -1.35 -4.08 8.47
C ILE A 154 -0.50 -5.31 8.83
N PRO A 155 0.66 -5.48 8.17
CA PRO A 155 1.55 -6.60 8.41
C PRO A 155 2.26 -6.41 9.76
N ILE A 156 2.39 -7.47 10.53
CA ILE A 156 3.07 -7.40 11.83
C ILE A 156 4.47 -7.99 11.75
N TRP A 157 5.38 -7.31 12.44
CA TRP A 157 6.77 -7.73 12.54
C TRP A 157 7.00 -8.69 13.72
N SER A 158 6.16 -8.59 14.75
CA SER A 158 6.17 -9.46 15.93
C SER A 158 4.81 -9.54 16.62
N ARG A 159 4.55 -10.68 17.27
CA ARG A 159 3.46 -10.88 18.22
C ARG A 159 4.03 -11.40 19.54
N THR A 160 3.40 -11.02 20.64
CA THR A 160 3.71 -11.58 21.96
C THR A 160 3.54 -13.09 22.01
N ARG A 161 2.48 -13.64 21.37
CA ARG A 161 2.15 -15.08 21.42
C ARG A 161 2.92 -15.94 20.41
N ASN A 162 3.25 -15.42 19.23
CA ASN A 162 3.78 -16.20 18.10
C ASN A 162 5.24 -15.84 17.77
N GLY A 163 5.87 -15.00 18.58
CA GLY A 163 7.17 -14.42 18.28
C GLY A 163 7.13 -13.47 17.07
N GLY A 164 8.32 -13.14 16.56
CA GLY A 164 8.52 -12.28 15.39
C GLY A 164 9.27 -12.98 14.27
N TRP A 165 9.53 -12.22 13.19
CA TRP A 165 10.36 -12.69 12.07
C TRP A 165 11.72 -13.23 12.53
N ILE A 166 12.33 -12.62 13.55
CA ILE A 166 13.62 -13.08 14.10
C ILE A 166 13.50 -14.48 14.72
N SER A 167 12.50 -14.74 15.56
CA SER A 167 12.30 -16.08 16.14
C SER A 167 11.91 -17.10 15.07
N PHE A 168 11.16 -16.69 14.05
CA PHE A 168 10.85 -17.52 12.90
C PHE A 168 12.13 -17.97 12.17
N TYR A 169 13.00 -17.04 11.77
CA TYR A 169 14.25 -17.39 11.09
C TYR A 169 15.22 -18.21 11.95
N LYS A 170 15.26 -17.97 13.27
CA LYS A 170 15.99 -18.82 14.22
C LYS A 170 15.48 -20.26 14.26
N SER A 171 14.18 -20.45 14.03
CA SER A 171 13.53 -21.78 14.09
C SER A 171 13.61 -22.58 12.79
N LEU A 172 14.05 -21.94 11.69
CA LEU A 172 14.18 -22.62 10.41
C LEU A 172 15.30 -23.65 10.43
N ARG A 173 15.13 -24.71 9.64
CA ARG A 173 16.18 -25.69 9.41
C ARG A 173 17.42 -25.01 8.84
N GLU A 174 18.56 -25.51 9.25
CA GLU A 174 19.85 -25.04 8.78
C GLU A 174 20.01 -25.15 7.25
N ASP A 175 19.50 -26.19 6.64
CA ASP A 175 19.59 -26.36 5.18
C ASP A 175 18.48 -25.62 4.41
N SER A 176 17.58 -24.89 5.07
CA SER A 176 16.61 -24.04 4.37
C SER A 176 17.26 -22.75 3.86
N SER A 177 16.65 -22.12 2.84
CA SER A 177 17.14 -20.86 2.28
C SER A 177 17.24 -19.76 3.35
N GLY A 178 16.18 -19.53 4.11
CA GLY A 178 16.15 -18.55 5.19
C GLY A 178 17.01 -18.95 6.39
N GLY A 179 17.09 -20.23 6.73
CA GLY A 179 17.98 -20.71 7.78
C GLY A 179 19.47 -20.52 7.44
N THR A 180 19.83 -20.67 6.16
CA THR A 180 21.17 -20.36 5.63
C THR A 180 21.45 -18.87 5.74
N LYS A 181 20.53 -18.02 5.25
CA LYS A 181 20.66 -16.55 5.32
C LYS A 181 20.77 -16.02 6.74
N TRP A 182 20.00 -16.61 7.67
CA TRP A 182 20.07 -16.27 9.09
C TRP A 182 21.46 -16.51 9.70
N ARG A 183 22.06 -17.67 9.42
CA ARG A 183 23.40 -18.02 9.93
C ARG A 183 24.52 -17.26 9.24
N GLU A 184 24.42 -17.00 7.94
CA GLU A 184 25.32 -16.07 7.24
C GLU A 184 25.30 -14.70 7.93
N TRP A 185 24.12 -14.11 8.12
CA TRP A 185 23.96 -12.83 8.80
C TRP A 185 24.52 -12.88 10.23
N LYS A 186 24.21 -13.91 11.01
CA LYS A 186 24.75 -14.09 12.36
C LYS A 186 26.28 -14.21 12.39
N GLY A 187 26.89 -14.85 11.39
CA GLY A 187 28.35 -14.97 11.27
C GLY A 187 29.04 -13.65 10.88
N THR A 188 28.32 -12.72 10.24
CA THR A 188 28.82 -11.36 9.94
C THR A 188 28.73 -10.41 11.13
N VAL A 189 27.82 -10.68 12.08
CA VAL A 189 27.81 -9.98 13.36
C VAL A 189 28.94 -10.57 14.20
N VAL A 190 30.09 -9.88 14.21
CA VAL A 190 31.19 -10.17 15.14
C VAL A 190 30.58 -10.38 16.54
N PRO A 191 30.96 -11.43 17.30
CA PRO A 191 30.45 -11.62 18.65
C PRO A 191 31.03 -10.54 19.58
N THR A 192 30.50 -9.33 19.50
CA THR A 192 30.63 -8.33 20.57
C THR A 192 29.53 -8.60 21.57
N ILE A 193 29.85 -9.47 22.52
CA ILE A 193 29.71 -9.33 23.97
C ILE A 193 29.63 -10.75 24.51
N ASP A 194 30.66 -11.09 25.26
CA ASP A 194 30.70 -12.24 26.14
C ASP A 194 29.63 -12.06 27.22
N GLU A 195 28.56 -12.86 27.19
CA GLU A 195 27.53 -12.85 28.23
C GLU A 195 28.01 -13.53 29.53
N SER A 196 29.31 -13.80 29.69
CA SER A 196 29.87 -14.42 30.90
C SER A 196 30.47 -13.46 31.94
N SER A 197 30.26 -12.13 31.87
CA SER A 197 30.63 -11.26 33.00
C SER A 197 29.55 -11.28 34.09
N THR A 198 29.41 -12.41 34.79
CA THR A 198 28.99 -12.39 36.18
C THR A 198 30.18 -11.89 37.01
N ASP A 199 30.38 -10.57 37.06
CA ASP A 199 31.21 -9.98 38.10
C ASP A 199 30.32 -9.79 39.33
N GLY A 200 30.54 -10.66 40.31
CA GLY A 200 30.13 -10.39 41.67
C GLY A 200 30.94 -9.23 42.24
N ASN A 201 30.24 -8.23 42.78
CA ASN A 201 30.36 -7.82 44.19
C ASN A 201 29.19 -6.89 44.54
#